data_AF-Q9K8W2-F1
#
_entry.id   AF-Q9K8W2-F1
#
_cell.length_a   1.000
_cell.length_b   1.000
_cell.length_c   1.000
_cell.angle_alpha   90.00
_cell.angle_beta   90.00
_cell.angle_gamma   90.00
#
_symmetry.space_group_name_H-M   'P 1'
#
loop_
_entity.id
_entity.type
_entity.pdbx_description
1 polymer ?
#
loop_
_entity_poly.entity_id
_entity_poly.type
_entity_poly.pdbx_seq_one_letter_code
_entity_poly.pdbx_strand_id
1 'polypeptide(L)' 'MNVKEAIFGIIIFAIITISTYILFHNVLLFSDGFSVVIALVCGFLVERLFMKWRHAK' A
#
# COMPACT_ATOMS: atom_id res chain seq x y z
N MET A 1 -1.95 -10.64 17.11
CA MET A 1 -2.01 -9.32 16.43
C MET A 1 -3.11 -8.54 17.12
N ASN A 2 -2.81 -7.39 17.73
CA ASN A 2 -3.86 -6.59 18.35
C ASN A 2 -4.78 -6.04 17.25
N VAL A 3 -6.08 -6.01 17.50
CA VAL A 3 -7.09 -5.49 16.53
C VAL A 3 -6.73 -4.08 16.06
N LYS A 4 -6.16 -3.26 16.95
CA LYS A 4 -5.66 -1.91 16.63
C LYS A 4 -4.55 -1.94 15.58
N GLU A 5 -3.63 -2.90 15.63
CA GLU A 5 -2.53 -3.02 14.67
C GLU A 5 -3.04 -3.43 13.29
N ALA A 6 -4.03 -4.32 13.24
CA ALA A 6 -4.67 -4.72 12.00
C ALA A 6 -5.36 -3.53 11.30
N ILE A 7 -6.13 -2.74 12.06
CA ILE A 7 -6.82 -1.55 11.53
C ILE A 7 -5.80 -0.53 10.98
N PHE A 8 -4.72 -0.27 11.71
CA PHE A 8 -3.66 0.63 11.23
C PHE A 8 -2.97 0.10 9.97
N GLY A 9 -2.72 -1.21 9.87
CA GLY A 9 -2.15 -1.83 8.68
C GLY A 9 -3.05 -1.63 7.46
N ILE A 10 -4.34 -1.93 7.58
CA ILE A 10 -5.32 -1.78 6.50
C ILE A 10 -5.43 -0.31 6.04
N ILE A 11 -5.43 0.64 6.98
CA ILE A 11 -5.49 2.07 6.64
C ILE A 11 -4.25 2.50 5.86
N ILE A 12 -3.05 2.11 6.30
CA ILE A 12 -1.80 2.44 5.62
C ILE A 12 -1.75 1.79 4.23
N PHE A 13 -2.13 0.52 4.13
CA PHE A 13 -2.25 -0.18 2.87
C PHE A 13 -3.17 0.55 1.90
N ALA A 14 -4.38 0.93 2.34
CA ALA A 14 -5.34 1.63 1.50
C ALA A 14 -4.82 2.99 1.02
N ILE A 15 -4.24 3.79 1.92
CA ILE A 15 -3.67 5.10 1.58
C ILE A 15 -2.57 4.95 0.53
N ILE A 16 -1.60 4.07 0.77
CA ILE A 16 -0.48 3.85 -0.16
C ILE A 16 -0.99 3.34 -1.50
N THR A 17 -1.89 2.37 -1.51
CA THR A 17 -2.44 1.79 -2.74
C THR A 17 -3.15 2.85 -3.59
N ILE A 18 -4.00 3.67 -2.97
CA ILE A 18 -4.72 4.75 -3.68
C ILE A 18 -3.73 5.80 -4.20
N SER A 19 -2.77 6.24 -3.37
CA SER A 19 -1.76 7.20 -3.78
C SER A 19 -0.88 6.69 -4.93
N THR A 20 -0.43 5.44 -4.86
CA THR A 20 0.37 4.82 -5.93
C THR A 20 -0.45 4.66 -7.21
N TYR A 21 -1.71 4.24 -7.11
CA TYR A 21 -2.58 4.12 -8.28
C TYR A 21 -2.77 5.47 -8.98
N ILE A 22 -3.11 6.52 -8.22
CA ILE A 22 -3.30 7.87 -8.77
C ILE A 22 -2.01 8.35 -9.45
N LEU A 23 -0.85 8.11 -8.84
CA LEU A 23 0.43 8.52 -9.38
C LEU A 23 0.78 7.76 -10.68
N PHE A 24 0.60 6.44 -10.72
CA PHE A 24 0.89 5.65 -11.91
C PHE A 24 -0.11 5.88 -13.05
N HIS A 25 -1.39 6.01 -12.73
CA HIS A 25 -2.43 6.23 -13.72
C HIS A 25 -2.35 7.64 -14.33
N ASN A 26 -2.22 8.69 -13.51
CA ASN A 26 -2.24 10.07 -14.00
C ASN A 26 -0.88 10.55 -14.53
N VAL A 27 0.24 10.11 -13.95
CA VAL A 27 1.57 10.63 -14.32
C VAL A 27 2.22 9.79 -15.42
N LEU A 28 2.10 8.47 -15.34
CA LEU A 28 2.80 7.56 -16.24
C LEU A 28 1.92 7.04 -17.39
N LEU A 29 0.63 7.40 -17.43
CA LEU A 29 -0.33 6.97 -18.46
C LEU A 29 -0.33 5.45 -18.71
N PHE A 30 -0.01 4.66 -17.67
CA PHE A 30 -0.02 3.21 -17.76
C PHE A 30 -1.46 2.69 -17.85
N SER A 31 -1.63 1.58 -18.57
CA SER A 31 -2.90 0.84 -18.64
C SER A 31 -3.46 0.59 -17.24
N ASP A 32 -4.78 0.78 -17.08
CA ASP A 32 -5.48 0.67 -15.80
C ASP A 32 -5.15 -0.62 -15.04
N GLY A 33 -5.15 -1.76 -15.74
CA GLY A 33 -4.84 -3.05 -15.15
C GLY A 33 -3.42 -3.12 -14.57
N PHE A 34 -2.45 -2.55 -15.27
CA PHE A 34 -1.05 -2.57 -14.83
C PHE A 34 -0.82 -1.64 -13.64
N SER A 35 -1.44 -0.46 -13.65
CA SER A 35 -1.40 0.51 -12.56
C SER A 35 -2.00 -0.06 -11.27
N VAL A 36 -3.10 -0.81 -11.36
CA VAL A 36 -3.70 -1.50 -10.19
C VAL A 36 -2.76 -2.57 -9.62
N VAL A 37 -2.16 -3.41 -10.47
CA VAL A 37 -1.24 -4.46 -10.02
C VAL A 37 -0.04 -3.86 -9.29
N ILE A 38 0.59 -2.83 -9.85
CA ILE A 38 1.72 -2.15 -9.22
C ILE A 38 1.30 -1.51 -7.89
N ALA A 39 0.15 -0.83 -7.86
CA ALA A 39 -0.35 -0.19 -6.65
C ALA A 39 -0.59 -1.20 -5.52
N LEU A 40 -1.16 -2.37 -5.82
CA LEU A 40 -1.37 -3.44 -4.83
C LEU A 40 -0.05 -4.02 -4.33
N VAL A 41 0.92 -4.25 -5.22
CA VAL A 41 2.26 -4.74 -4.83
C VAL A 41 2.96 -3.74 -3.93
N CYS A 42 2.93 -2.45 -4.28
CA CYS A 42 3.49 -1.38 -3.46
C CYS A 42 2.79 -1.27 -2.10
N GLY A 43 1.46 -1.26 -2.08
CA GLY A 43 0.68 -1.23 -0.83
C GLY A 43 1.05 -2.37 0.10
N PHE A 44 1.12 -3.59 -0.43
CA PHE A 44 1.47 -4.78 0.34
C PHE A 44 2.90 -4.73 0.89
N LEU A 45 3.88 -4.32 0.06
CA LEU A 45 5.27 -4.18 0.49
C LEU A 45 5.43 -3.15 1.60
N VAL A 46 4.77 -2.00 1.49
CA VAL A 46 4.82 -0.94 2.49
C VAL A 46 4.14 -1.36 3.78
N GLU A 47 2.97 -2.01 3.71
CA GLU A 47 2.30 -2.56 4.88
C GLU A 47 3.21 -3.55 5.62
N ARG A 48 3.82 -4.48 4.89
CA ARG A 48 4.72 -5.49 5.48
C ARG A 48 5.94 -4.84 6.11
N LEU A 49 6.53 -3.84 5.46
CA LEU A 49 7.66 -3.10 5.99
C LEU A 49 7.29 -2.33 7.27
N PHE A 50 6.12 -1.69 7.28
CA PHE A 50 5.60 -0.95 8.43
C PHE A 50 5.34 -1.88 9.63
N MET A 51 4.70 -3.02 9.40
CA MET A 51 4.51 -4.03 10.44
C MET A 51 5.86 -4.55 10.98
N LYS A 52 6.82 -4.82 10.09
CA LYS A 52 8.15 -5.29 10.49
C LYS A 52 8.90 -4.25 11.32
N TRP A 53 8.86 -2.98 10.93
CA TRP A 53 9.48 -1.88 11.69
C TRP A 53 8.83 -1.68 13.06
N ARG A 54 7.51 -1.83 13.16
CA ARG A 54 6.80 -1.66 14.43
C ARG A 54 7.05 -2.80 15.42
N HIS A 55 7.28 -4.03 14.93
CA HIS A 55 7.64 -5.18 15.76
C HIS A 55 9.14 -5.22 16.15
N ALA A 56 9.98 -4.39 15.54
CA ALA A 56 11.41 -4.32 15.84
C ALA A 56 11.77 -3.33 16.97
N LYS A 57 10.77 -2.65 17.56
CA LYS A 57 10.92 -1.67 18.65
C LYS A 57 10.06 -2.09 19.84
#